data_AF-A0A229QX16-F1
#
_entry.id   AF-A0A229QX16-F1
#
_cell.length_a   1.000
_cell.length_b   1.000
_cell.length_c   1.000
_cell.angle_alpha   90.00
_cell.angle_beta   90.00
_cell.angle_gamma   90.00
#
_symmetry.space_group_name_H-M   'P 1'
#
loop_
_entity.id
_entity.type
_entity.pdbx_description
1 polymer ?
#
loop_
_entity_poly.entity_id
_entity_poly.type
_entity_poly.pdbx_seq_one_letter_code
_entity_poly.pdbx_strand_id
1 'polypeptide(L)'
;MPGATGRKRRTFGNTWWGTAWVEALEERAKLDPNRLPRGRTYARKGTVSKLAVGAGEVTAWVQGSRAVPYRVTIQMQAFTDAQWESLLGMVGSRLGHVAALLDGELPGEVAEDARAAGADLLPGPGDLRPKCSCPDSANPCKHVAAVYYLVADEVDA
;
A
#
# COMPACT_ATOMS: atom_id res chain seq x y z
N MET A 1 -4.16 19.08 33.35
CA MET A 1 -3.76 17.77 32.78
C MET A 1 -4.59 17.55 31.52
N PRO A 2 -4.05 17.68 30.30
CA PRO A 2 -4.83 17.37 29.11
C PRO A 2 -4.98 15.84 29.03
N GLY A 3 -6.23 15.40 28.89
CA GLY A 3 -6.62 14.00 28.87
C GLY A 3 -6.07 13.28 27.65
N ALA A 4 -5.63 12.04 27.84
CA ALA A 4 -5.26 11.14 26.77
C ALA A 4 -6.50 10.87 25.90
N THR A 5 -6.61 11.57 24.78
CA THR A 5 -7.49 11.17 23.68
C THR A 5 -7.08 9.77 23.25
N GLY A 6 -7.92 8.77 23.55
CA GLY A 6 -7.72 7.40 23.12
C GLY A 6 -7.52 7.39 21.61
N ARG A 7 -6.29 7.15 21.15
CA ARG A 7 -5.97 7.10 19.74
C ARG A 7 -6.80 5.97 19.14
N LYS A 8 -7.83 6.31 18.33
CA LYS A 8 -8.67 5.34 17.61
C LYS A 8 -7.75 4.27 17.02
N ARG A 9 -8.05 2.99 17.25
CA ARG A 9 -7.19 1.89 16.79
C ARG A 9 -7.09 1.99 15.27
N ARG A 10 -5.88 2.24 14.75
CA ARG A 10 -5.65 2.30 13.29
C ARG A 10 -6.14 1.01 12.62
N THR A 11 -7.10 1.18 11.72
CA THR A 11 -7.61 0.20 10.76
C THR A 11 -6.96 0.46 9.41
N PHE A 12 -6.82 -0.58 8.59
CA PHE A 12 -6.10 -0.53 7.31
C PHE A 12 -7.03 -1.08 6.23
N GLY A 13 -7.10 -0.44 5.07
CA GLY A 13 -8.02 -0.84 4.01
C GLY A 13 -9.45 -0.45 4.36
N ASN A 14 -9.68 0.84 4.61
CA ASN A 14 -10.98 1.41 4.96
C ASN A 14 -11.81 1.71 3.70
N THR A 15 -11.14 1.85 2.55
CA THR A 15 -11.76 1.99 1.23
C THR A 15 -11.72 0.66 0.48
N TRP A 16 -12.48 0.53 -0.61
CA TRP A 16 -12.46 -0.70 -1.41
C TRP A 16 -11.09 -0.90 -2.08
N TRP A 17 -10.38 0.18 -2.46
CA TRP A 17 -9.04 0.11 -3.04
C TRP A 17 -7.94 -0.14 -2.01
N GLY A 18 -8.06 0.43 -0.82
CA GLY A 18 -7.20 0.08 0.31
C GLY A 18 -7.38 -1.38 0.72
N THR A 19 -8.61 -1.91 0.64
CA THR A 19 -8.89 -3.34 0.84
C THR A 19 -8.17 -4.18 -0.21
N ALA A 20 -8.28 -3.84 -1.49
CA ALA A 20 -7.57 -4.54 -2.57
C ALA A 20 -6.04 -4.55 -2.37
N TRP A 21 -5.46 -3.45 -1.90
CA TRP A 21 -4.03 -3.40 -1.55
C TRP A 21 -3.68 -4.35 -0.40
N VAL A 22 -4.51 -4.39 0.65
CA VAL A 22 -4.32 -5.33 1.77
C VAL A 22 -4.49 -6.77 1.31
N GLU A 23 -5.46 -7.07 0.45
CA GLU A 23 -5.67 -8.40 -0.11
C GLU A 23 -4.44 -8.86 -0.91
N ALA A 24 -3.81 -7.99 -1.70
CA ALA A 24 -2.57 -8.32 -2.41
C ALA A 24 -1.43 -8.75 -1.45
N LEU A 25 -1.34 -8.17 -0.26
CA LEU A 25 -0.44 -8.63 0.81
C LEU A 25 -0.87 -10.00 1.35
N GLU A 26 -2.15 -10.15 1.70
CA GLU A 26 -2.67 -11.33 2.38
C GLU A 26 -2.57 -12.57 1.49
N GLU A 27 -2.87 -12.43 0.19
CA GLU A 27 -2.66 -13.43 -0.85
C GLU A 27 -1.20 -13.89 -0.91
N ARG A 28 -0.27 -12.93 -0.88
CA ARG A 28 1.17 -13.22 -0.86
C ARG A 28 1.63 -13.91 0.42
N ALA A 29 0.95 -13.65 1.54
CA ALA A 29 1.27 -14.20 2.85
C ALA A 29 0.56 -15.53 3.14
N LYS A 30 -0.23 -16.09 2.21
CA LYS A 30 -0.95 -17.37 2.39
C LYS A 30 -0.08 -18.53 2.87
N LEU A 31 1.21 -18.53 2.54
CA LEU A 31 2.17 -19.55 2.98
C LEU A 31 2.60 -19.43 4.46
N ASP A 32 2.49 -18.25 5.09
CA ASP A 32 2.78 -18.03 6.51
C ASP A 32 1.92 -16.87 7.09
N PRO A 33 0.60 -17.08 7.25
CA PRO A 33 -0.33 -16.02 7.67
C PRO A 33 -0.09 -15.53 9.10
N ASN A 34 0.58 -16.34 9.93
CA ASN A 34 0.91 -16.02 11.32
C ASN A 34 1.87 -14.81 11.45
N ARG A 35 2.48 -14.35 10.35
CA ARG A 35 3.35 -13.16 10.31
C ARG A 35 2.58 -11.84 10.28
N LEU A 36 1.37 -11.84 9.72
CA LEU A 36 0.58 -10.62 9.49
C LEU A 36 0.18 -9.90 10.79
N PRO A 37 -0.27 -10.58 11.87
CA PRO A 37 -0.61 -9.90 13.13
C PRO A 37 0.56 -9.09 13.72
N ARG A 38 1.80 -9.59 13.57
CA ARG A 38 3.00 -8.88 14.01
C ARG A 38 3.27 -7.65 13.14
N GLY A 39 3.07 -7.76 11.83
CA GLY A 39 3.14 -6.62 10.91
C GLY A 39 2.15 -5.52 11.28
N ARG A 40 0.86 -5.87 11.49
CA ARG A 40 -0.18 -4.93 11.96
C ARG A 40 0.22 -4.23 13.27
N THR A 41 0.83 -4.98 14.19
CA THR A 41 1.30 -4.44 15.46
C THR A 41 2.44 -3.43 15.27
N TYR A 42 3.39 -3.69 14.36
CA TYR A 42 4.48 -2.76 14.05
C TYR A 42 3.95 -1.48 13.40
N ALA A 43 3.05 -1.60 12.43
CA ALA A 43 2.40 -0.46 11.79
C ALA A 43 1.69 0.46 12.80
N ARG A 44 1.02 -0.12 13.82
CA ARG A 44 0.34 0.64 14.89
C ARG A 44 1.28 1.28 15.91
N LYS A 45 2.47 0.72 16.11
CA LYS A 45 3.45 1.19 17.11
C LYS A 45 4.28 2.38 16.63
N GLY A 46 4.10 2.83 15.39
CA GLY A 46 4.91 3.93 14.84
C GLY A 46 6.37 3.56 14.65
N THR A 47 6.68 2.27 14.43
CA THR A 47 8.06 1.81 14.22
C THR A 47 8.55 2.04 12.79
N VAL A 48 7.66 2.42 11.88
CA VAL A 48 8.01 2.74 10.49
C VAL A 48 8.22 4.25 10.39
N SER A 49 9.29 4.64 9.69
CA SER A 49 9.68 6.02 9.48
C SER A 49 10.15 6.20 8.04
N LYS A 50 10.12 7.46 7.56
CA LYS A 50 10.53 7.83 6.19
C LYS A 50 9.85 6.95 5.13
N LEU A 51 8.54 6.73 5.29
CA LEU A 51 7.73 6.11 4.25
C LEU A 51 7.70 7.07 3.06
N ALA A 52 8.13 6.60 1.91
CA ALA A 52 8.09 7.36 0.66
C ALA A 52 7.48 6.46 -0.41
N VAL A 53 6.43 6.96 -1.05
CA VAL A 53 5.74 6.33 -2.19
C VAL A 53 6.15 7.09 -3.43
N GLY A 54 6.71 6.39 -4.41
CA GLY A 54 7.08 6.94 -5.71
C GLY A 54 6.62 6.04 -6.85
N ALA A 55 6.88 6.46 -8.08
CA ALA A 55 6.53 5.68 -9.26
C ALA A 55 7.30 4.35 -9.27
N GLY A 56 6.57 3.23 -9.12
CA GLY A 56 7.13 1.87 -9.16
C GLY A 56 7.90 1.44 -7.89
N GLU A 57 8.01 2.28 -6.86
CA GLU A 57 8.75 1.93 -5.65
C GLU A 57 8.17 2.59 -4.39
N VAL A 58 8.04 1.79 -3.34
CA VAL A 58 7.85 2.26 -1.96
C VAL A 58 9.10 1.97 -1.15
N THR A 59 9.60 2.95 -0.40
CA THR A 59 10.70 2.76 0.55
C THR A 59 10.31 3.17 1.96
N ALA A 60 10.87 2.49 2.95
CA ALA A 60 10.67 2.83 4.35
C ALA A 60 11.80 2.30 5.24
N TRP A 61 11.90 2.85 6.45
CA TRP A 61 12.78 2.37 7.51
C TRP A 61 11.96 1.87 8.69
N VAL A 62 12.19 0.62 9.10
CA VAL A 62 11.43 -0.03 10.17
C VAL A 62 12.33 -0.34 11.36
N GLN A 63 12.05 0.31 12.48
CA GLN A 63 12.71 0.04 13.75
C GLN A 63 12.34 -1.37 14.23
N GLY A 64 13.35 -2.22 14.37
CA GLY A 64 13.24 -3.56 14.92
C GLY A 64 13.98 -3.68 16.24
N SER A 65 14.56 -4.86 16.50
CA SER A 65 15.36 -5.13 17.69
C SER A 65 16.80 -4.61 17.61
N ARG A 66 17.29 -4.24 16.43
CA ARG A 66 18.65 -3.72 16.23
C ARG A 66 18.66 -2.19 16.35
N ALA A 67 19.81 -1.62 16.70
CA ALA A 67 20.00 -0.18 16.79
C ALA A 67 19.79 0.53 15.43
N VAL A 68 20.23 -0.10 14.33
CA VAL A 68 20.00 0.41 12.98
C VAL A 68 18.65 -0.12 12.45
N PRO A 69 17.72 0.76 12.02
CA PRO A 69 16.46 0.35 11.42
C PRO A 69 16.65 -0.47 10.15
N TYR A 70 15.73 -1.39 9.88
CA TYR A 70 15.76 -2.19 8.65
C TYR A 70 15.21 -1.38 7.47
N ARG A 71 15.88 -1.43 6.33
CA ARG A 71 15.38 -0.84 5.09
C ARG A 71 14.40 -1.81 4.45
N VAL A 72 13.21 -1.31 4.13
CA VAL A 72 12.19 -2.01 3.34
C VAL A 72 12.04 -1.30 2.01
N THR A 73 11.97 -2.08 0.94
CA THR A 73 11.67 -1.62 -0.41
C THR A 73 10.58 -2.52 -0.99
N ILE A 74 9.54 -1.96 -1.58
CA ILE A 74 8.50 -2.70 -2.32
C ILE A 74 8.53 -2.16 -3.74
N GLN A 75 8.98 -2.99 -4.68
CA GLN A 75 9.01 -2.62 -6.09
C GLN A 75 7.73 -3.09 -6.78
N MET A 76 7.26 -2.32 -7.74
CA MET A 76 6.10 -2.63 -8.59
C MET A 76 6.32 -2.04 -9.97
N GLN A 77 5.54 -2.48 -10.95
CA GLN A 77 5.63 -1.90 -12.29
C GLN A 77 5.09 -0.47 -12.27
N ALA A 78 5.88 0.47 -12.78
CA ALA A 78 5.40 1.81 -13.07
C ALA A 78 4.66 1.81 -14.41
N PHE A 79 3.64 2.65 -14.53
CA PHE A 79 2.99 2.88 -15.81
C PHE A 79 3.94 3.55 -16.79
N THR A 80 3.84 3.13 -18.04
CA THR A 80 4.47 3.80 -19.18
C THR A 80 3.74 5.11 -19.49
N ASP A 81 4.39 6.01 -20.21
CA ASP A 81 3.77 7.27 -20.66
C ASP A 81 2.48 7.01 -21.47
N ALA A 82 2.46 5.98 -22.31
CA ALA A 82 1.27 5.59 -23.07
C ALA A 82 0.11 5.12 -22.19
N GLN A 83 0.39 4.38 -21.11
CA GLN A 83 -0.62 3.99 -20.13
C GLN A 83 -1.16 5.21 -19.37
N TRP A 84 -0.28 6.15 -19.01
CA TRP A 84 -0.69 7.41 -18.38
C TRP A 84 -1.59 8.25 -19.29
N GLU A 85 -1.21 8.44 -20.56
CA GLU A 85 -2.02 9.17 -21.54
C GLU A 85 -3.41 8.53 -21.71
N SER A 86 -3.46 7.19 -21.83
CA SER A 86 -4.74 6.48 -21.93
C SER A 86 -5.60 6.65 -20.68
N LEU A 87 -5.00 6.57 -19.49
CA LEU A 87 -5.71 6.71 -18.22
C LEU A 87 -6.27 8.13 -18.06
N LEU A 88 -5.45 9.15 -18.34
CA LEU A 88 -5.84 10.56 -18.25
C LEU A 88 -6.93 10.91 -19.28
N GLY A 89 -6.83 10.38 -20.51
CA GLY A 89 -7.87 10.55 -21.52
C GLY A 89 -9.21 9.93 -21.10
N MET A 90 -9.18 8.72 -20.52
CA MET A 90 -10.37 8.05 -20.01
C MET A 90 -11.01 8.84 -18.85
N VAL A 91 -10.22 9.21 -17.84
CA VAL A 91 -10.71 9.98 -16.69
C VAL A 91 -11.25 11.33 -17.13
N GLY A 92 -10.53 12.04 -18.00
CA GLY A 92 -10.91 13.35 -18.52
C GLY A 92 -12.17 13.34 -19.39
N SER A 93 -12.58 12.17 -19.91
CA SER A 93 -13.79 12.05 -20.75
C SER A 93 -15.09 12.20 -19.96
N ARG A 94 -15.06 12.04 -18.62
CA ARG A 94 -16.24 12.15 -17.76
C ARG A 94 -15.96 13.07 -16.56
N LEU A 95 -16.68 14.19 -16.50
CA LEU A 95 -16.55 15.15 -15.39
C LEU A 95 -16.77 14.52 -14.01
N GLY A 96 -17.65 13.52 -13.92
CA GLY A 96 -17.89 12.79 -12.67
C GLY A 96 -16.67 12.02 -12.17
N HIS A 97 -15.88 11.41 -13.07
CA HIS A 97 -14.65 10.71 -12.68
C HIS A 97 -13.61 11.69 -12.13
N VAL A 98 -13.43 12.84 -12.80
CA VAL A 98 -12.49 13.88 -12.35
C VAL A 98 -12.89 14.42 -10.98
N ALA A 99 -14.18 14.73 -10.78
CA ALA A 99 -14.68 15.23 -9.51
C ALA A 99 -14.45 14.22 -8.37
N ALA A 100 -14.81 12.95 -8.57
CA ALA A 100 -14.61 11.90 -7.57
C ALA A 100 -13.12 11.74 -7.18
N LEU A 101 -12.21 11.72 -8.15
CA LEU A 101 -10.78 11.61 -7.87
C LEU A 101 -10.22 12.84 -7.12
N LEU A 102 -10.74 14.04 -7.40
CA LEU A 102 -10.38 15.25 -6.65
C LEU A 102 -10.91 15.23 -5.21
N ASP A 103 -12.03 14.54 -4.97
CA ASP A 103 -12.59 14.29 -3.65
C ASP A 103 -11.89 13.13 -2.91
N GLY A 104 -10.86 12.53 -3.50
CA GLY A 104 -10.11 11.41 -2.93
C GLY A 104 -10.81 10.05 -3.09
N GLU A 105 -11.84 9.97 -3.93
CA GLU A 105 -12.55 8.73 -4.21
C GLU A 105 -12.03 8.07 -5.49
N LEU A 106 -11.83 6.75 -5.45
CA LEU A 106 -11.60 5.96 -6.66
C LEU A 106 -12.90 5.24 -7.06
N PRO A 107 -13.63 5.70 -8.08
CA PRO A 107 -14.82 4.99 -8.57
C PRO A 107 -14.45 3.60 -9.09
N GLY A 108 -15.29 2.60 -8.83
CA GLY A 108 -15.10 1.24 -9.33
C GLY A 108 -15.00 1.20 -10.86
N GLU A 109 -15.83 1.98 -11.55
CA GLU A 109 -15.81 2.11 -13.01
C GLU A 109 -14.47 2.63 -13.55
N VAL A 110 -13.83 3.57 -12.85
CA VAL A 110 -12.50 4.10 -13.24
C VAL A 110 -11.45 3.00 -13.17
N ALA A 111 -11.49 2.16 -12.14
CA ALA A 111 -10.56 1.05 -12.00
C ALA A 111 -10.81 -0.09 -13.01
N GLU A 112 -12.07 -0.38 -13.32
CA GLU A 112 -12.45 -1.34 -14.35
C GLU A 112 -12.01 -0.87 -15.75
N ASP A 113 -12.30 0.40 -16.09
CA ASP A 113 -11.91 1.01 -17.37
C ASP A 113 -10.37 1.07 -17.50
N ALA A 114 -9.66 1.42 -16.42
CA ALA A 114 -8.20 1.44 -16.40
C ALA A 114 -7.60 0.04 -16.62
N ARG A 115 -8.16 -0.99 -15.97
CA ARG A 115 -7.76 -2.38 -16.19
C ARG A 115 -8.01 -2.82 -17.63
N ALA A 116 -9.15 -2.46 -18.22
CA ALA A 116 -9.46 -2.77 -19.62
C ALA A 116 -8.47 -2.11 -20.60
N ALA A 117 -7.92 -0.95 -20.24
CA ALA A 117 -6.85 -0.26 -20.97
C ALA A 117 -5.44 -0.81 -20.67
N GLY A 118 -5.31 -1.86 -19.86
CA GLY A 118 -4.02 -2.44 -19.47
C GLY A 118 -3.23 -1.63 -18.45
N ALA A 119 -3.89 -0.70 -17.74
CA ALA A 119 -3.33 0.11 -16.67
C ALA A 119 -4.00 -0.25 -15.33
N ASP A 120 -3.69 -1.44 -14.79
CA ASP A 120 -4.28 -1.85 -13.51
C ASP A 120 -3.80 -0.93 -12.38
N LEU A 121 -4.73 -0.15 -11.81
CA LEU A 121 -4.45 0.82 -10.76
C LEU A 121 -4.07 0.16 -9.45
N LEU A 122 -4.50 -1.08 -9.24
CA LEU A 122 -4.32 -1.80 -7.98
C LEU A 122 -3.46 -3.03 -8.22
N PRO A 123 -2.49 -3.31 -7.33
CA PRO A 123 -1.62 -4.45 -7.52
C PRO A 123 -2.39 -5.76 -7.30
N GLY A 124 -2.14 -6.74 -8.15
CA GLY A 124 -2.56 -8.11 -7.97
C GLY A 124 -1.56 -8.94 -7.13
N PRO A 125 -1.90 -10.21 -6.85
CA PRO A 125 -1.00 -11.14 -6.18
C PRO A 125 0.29 -11.34 -6.98
N GLY A 126 1.43 -10.94 -6.42
CA GLY A 126 2.75 -11.14 -7.03
C GLY A 126 3.31 -9.93 -7.77
N ASP A 127 2.52 -8.88 -8.01
CA ASP A 127 2.98 -7.64 -8.64
C ASP A 127 3.93 -6.86 -7.74
N LEU A 128 3.73 -7.01 -6.43
CA LEU A 128 4.55 -6.38 -5.41
C LEU A 128 5.74 -7.26 -5.05
N ARG A 129 6.94 -6.69 -5.24
CA ARG A 129 8.23 -7.33 -5.02
C ARG A 129 8.94 -6.72 -3.80
N PRO A 130 8.59 -7.14 -2.58
CA PRO A 130 9.20 -6.64 -1.37
C PRO A 130 10.58 -7.23 -1.11
N LYS A 131 11.45 -6.38 -0.57
CA LYS A 131 12.75 -6.70 0.01
C LYS A 131 12.87 -6.04 1.37
N CYS A 132 13.54 -6.71 2.30
CA CYS A 132 13.84 -6.17 3.63
C CYS A 132 15.27 -6.55 4.02
N SER A 133 16.00 -5.63 4.63
CA SER A 133 17.37 -5.88 5.09
C SER A 133 17.45 -6.69 6.40
N CYS A 134 16.31 -7.21 6.89
CA CYS A 134 16.28 -8.02 8.10
C CYS A 134 16.73 -9.47 7.83
N PRO A 135 17.24 -10.20 8.85
CA PRO A 135 17.72 -11.57 8.67
C PRO A 135 16.60 -12.62 8.59
N ASP A 136 15.33 -12.21 8.62
CA ASP A 136 14.19 -13.11 8.48
C ASP A 136 14.05 -13.53 7.01
N SER A 137 14.08 -14.83 6.73
CA SER A 137 13.91 -15.38 5.39
C SER A 137 12.46 -15.38 4.92
N ALA A 138 11.50 -15.13 5.82
CA ALA A 138 10.09 -15.01 5.45
C ALA A 138 9.85 -13.80 4.55
N ASN A 139 9.01 -13.98 3.53
CA ASN A 139 8.61 -12.90 2.64
C ASN A 139 7.10 -12.96 2.34
N PRO A 140 6.27 -12.09 2.93
CA PRO A 140 6.64 -10.89 3.68
C PRO A 140 7.09 -11.20 5.12
N CYS A 141 8.19 -10.59 5.55
CA CYS A 141 8.52 -10.55 6.98
C CYS A 141 7.62 -9.52 7.71
N LYS A 142 7.64 -9.51 9.04
CA LYS A 142 6.83 -8.54 9.83
C LYS A 142 7.09 -7.06 9.46
N HIS A 143 8.31 -6.72 9.04
CA HIS A 143 8.67 -5.34 8.67
C HIS A 143 8.06 -4.98 7.31
N VAL A 144 8.12 -5.91 6.34
CA VAL A 144 7.45 -5.76 5.05
C VAL A 144 5.94 -5.59 5.28
N ALA A 145 5.32 -6.52 6.01
CA ALA A 145 3.89 -6.45 6.31
C ALA A 145 3.51 -5.11 6.99
N ALA A 146 4.33 -4.60 7.90
CA ALA A 146 4.09 -3.29 8.52
C ALA A 146 4.07 -2.14 7.50
N VAL A 147 4.98 -2.15 6.52
CA VAL A 147 5.00 -1.15 5.44
C VAL A 147 3.79 -1.28 4.54
N TYR A 148 3.40 -2.50 4.15
CA TYR A 148 2.17 -2.69 3.36
C TYR A 148 0.93 -2.12 4.04
N TYR A 149 0.76 -2.35 5.35
CA TYR A 149 -0.37 -1.78 6.08
C TYR A 149 -0.32 -0.25 6.13
N LEU A 150 0.87 0.36 6.24
CA LEU A 150 0.97 1.81 6.20
C LEU A 150 0.77 2.40 4.80
N VAL A 151 1.12 1.67 3.74
CA VAL A 151 0.73 2.08 2.39
C VAL A 151 -0.79 2.01 2.23
N ALA A 152 -1.46 0.99 2.80
CA ALA A 152 -2.92 0.95 2.83
C ALA A 152 -3.52 2.18 3.53
N ASP A 153 -2.92 2.64 4.63
CA ASP A 153 -3.31 3.86 5.35
C ASP A 153 -3.08 5.13 4.49
N GLU A 154 -2.01 5.16 3.70
CA GLU A 154 -1.69 6.29 2.81
C GLU A 154 -2.61 6.37 1.60
N VAL A 155 -2.99 5.23 1.02
CA VAL A 155 -3.93 5.21 -0.12
C VAL A 155 -5.39 5.42 0.31
N ASP A 156 -5.72 5.15 1.57
CA ASP A 156 -7.04 5.43 2.15
C ASP A 156 -7.26 6.91 2.52
N ALA A 157 -6.18 7.71 2.59
CA ALA A 157 -6.18 9.07 3.12
C ALA A 157 -6.51 10.13 2.07
#